data_AF-A0A1E7MWX7-F1
#
_entry.id   AF-A0A1E7MWX7-F1
#
_cell.length_a   1.000
_cell.length_b   1.000
_cell.length_c   1.000
_cell.angle_alpha   90.00
_cell.angle_beta   90.00
_cell.angle_gamma   90.00
#
_symmetry.space_group_name_H-M   'P 1'
#
loop_
_entity.id
_entity.type
_entity.pdbx_description
1 polymer ?
#
loop_
_entity_poly.entity_id
_entity_poly.type
_entity_poly.pdbx_seq_one_letter_code
_entity_poly.pdbx_strand_id
1 'polypeptide(L)'
;MDGWAPFDIEERDSDVIEDDFLSYCDDLEGPLIVVNSTSFDEDQGPFFVEASRLVDFVKAFPTRVRDYFMYASVIVVSPVTGFVIVVQDDGYIVKVRGNAIMVMQDKLGEK
;
A
#
# COMPACT_ATOMS: atom_id res chain seq x y z
N MET A 1 -11.44 11.98 14.68
CA MET A 1 -11.57 10.68 13.98
C MET A 1 -11.49 10.91 12.46
N ASP A 2 -10.80 11.97 12.01
CA ASP A 2 -11.29 12.77 10.86
C ASP A 2 -10.58 12.43 9.53
N GLY A 3 -10.27 11.16 9.31
CA GLY A 3 -9.63 10.70 8.08
C GLY A 3 -9.81 9.23 7.75
N TRP A 4 -10.38 8.45 8.68
CA TRP A 4 -10.70 7.04 8.46
C TRP A 4 -11.98 6.93 7.65
N ALA A 5 -11.94 6.12 6.59
CA ALA A 5 -13.08 5.76 5.77
C ALA A 5 -13.43 4.29 5.98
N PRO A 6 -14.72 3.92 5.93
CA PRO A 6 -15.11 2.51 5.89
C PRO A 6 -14.49 1.80 4.70
N PHE A 7 -13.96 0.61 4.92
CA PHE A 7 -13.30 -0.24 3.94
C PHE A 7 -13.60 -1.70 4.29
N ASP A 8 -14.86 -2.12 4.13
CA ASP A 8 -15.30 -3.47 4.46
C ASP A 8 -14.62 -4.49 3.55
N ILE A 9 -13.77 -5.34 4.13
CA ILE A 9 -12.99 -6.34 3.40
C ILE A 9 -13.64 -7.73 3.42
N GLU A 10 -14.66 -7.96 4.25
CA GLU A 10 -15.26 -9.28 4.45
C GLU A 10 -16.48 -9.52 3.55
N GLU A 11 -17.28 -8.48 3.29
CA GLU A 11 -18.55 -8.61 2.55
C GLU A 11 -18.46 -8.24 1.06
N ARG A 12 -17.30 -7.74 0.60
CA ARG A 12 -17.08 -7.27 -0.78
C ARG A 12 -16.37 -8.30 -1.67
N ASP A 13 -16.62 -8.19 -2.97
CA ASP A 13 -15.85 -8.92 -3.98
C ASP A 13 -14.38 -8.50 -3.94
N SER A 14 -13.47 -9.48 -4.04
CA SER A 14 -12.03 -9.24 -3.96
C SER A 14 -11.51 -8.23 -4.97
N ASP A 15 -12.02 -8.27 -6.20
CA ASP A 15 -11.52 -7.42 -7.27
C ASP A 15 -11.92 -5.96 -6.99
N VAL A 16 -13.10 -5.77 -6.39
CA VAL A 16 -13.61 -4.47 -5.95
C VAL A 16 -12.80 -3.91 -4.78
N ILE A 17 -12.38 -4.74 -3.82
CA ILE A 17 -11.51 -4.34 -2.70
C ILE A 17 -10.14 -3.92 -3.24
N GLU A 18 -9.56 -4.74 -4.12
CA GLU A 18 -8.25 -4.49 -4.73
C GLU A 18 -8.24 -3.17 -5.51
N ASP A 19 -9.22 -2.93 -6.36
CA ASP A 19 -9.29 -1.72 -7.18
C ASP A 19 -9.50 -0.46 -6.32
N ASP A 20 -10.31 -0.56 -5.26
CA ASP A 20 -10.53 0.52 -4.30
C ASP A 20 -9.25 0.83 -3.51
N PHE A 21 -8.55 -0.20 -2.99
CA PHE A 21 -7.25 -0.04 -2.35
C PHE A 21 -6.21 0.61 -3.28
N LEU A 22 -6.14 0.16 -4.54
CA LEU A 22 -5.22 0.71 -5.53
C LEU A 22 -5.53 2.19 -5.81
N SER A 23 -6.79 2.61 -5.79
CA SER A 23 -7.16 4.03 -5.95
C SER A 23 -6.58 4.93 -4.85
N TYR A 24 -6.42 4.42 -3.62
CA TYR A 24 -5.73 5.17 -2.56
C TYR A 24 -4.23 5.32 -2.84
N CYS A 25 -3.68 4.46 -3.67
CA CYS A 25 -2.26 4.38 -4.02
C CYS A 25 -1.89 5.10 -5.34
N ASP A 26 -2.86 5.66 -6.08
CA ASP A 26 -2.66 6.18 -7.43
C ASP A 26 -1.64 7.33 -7.54
N ASP A 27 -1.48 8.12 -6.48
CA ASP A 27 -0.56 9.26 -6.42
C ASP A 27 0.77 8.93 -5.72
N LEU A 28 1.02 7.65 -5.43
CA LEU A 28 2.28 7.21 -4.86
C LEU A 28 3.35 7.15 -5.94
N GLU A 29 4.59 7.47 -5.56
CA GLU A 29 5.72 7.51 -6.47
C GLU A 29 6.93 6.78 -5.88
N GLY A 30 7.79 6.26 -6.78
CA GLY A 30 9.05 5.62 -6.46
C GLY A 30 8.91 4.33 -5.63
N PRO A 31 9.95 3.97 -4.85
CA PRO A 31 9.93 2.75 -4.05
C PRO A 31 8.93 2.87 -2.89
N LEU A 32 8.10 1.85 -2.73
CA LEU A 32 7.12 1.71 -1.67
C LEU A 32 7.57 0.62 -0.69
N ILE A 33 7.24 0.82 0.58
CA ILE A 33 7.40 -0.18 1.63
C ILE A 33 6.00 -0.65 1.99
N VAL A 34 5.73 -1.94 1.81
CA VAL A 34 4.46 -2.55 2.18
C VAL A 34 4.69 -3.50 3.35
N VAL A 35 4.01 -3.22 4.46
CA VAL A 35 4.03 -4.00 5.68
C VAL A 35 2.65 -4.62 5.87
N ASN A 36 2.57 -5.92 6.06
CA ASN A 36 1.33 -6.60 6.44
C ASN A 36 1.57 -7.48 7.67
N SER A 37 0.56 -8.23 8.10
CA SER A 37 0.67 -9.13 9.27
C SER A 37 1.85 -10.11 9.14
N THR A 38 2.08 -10.69 7.97
CA THR A 38 3.19 -11.63 7.75
C THR A 38 4.56 -10.97 7.79
N SER A 39 4.65 -9.65 7.56
CA SER A 39 5.94 -8.95 7.62
C SER A 39 6.62 -9.02 8.99
N PHE A 40 5.91 -9.44 10.03
CA PHE A 40 6.42 -9.66 11.38
C PHE A 40 6.84 -11.10 11.67
N ASP A 41 6.62 -12.03 10.73
CA ASP A 41 7.12 -13.40 10.82
C ASP A 41 8.64 -13.43 10.64
N GLU A 42 9.32 -14.38 11.30
CA GLU A 42 10.79 -14.44 11.38
C GLU A 42 11.50 -14.53 10.01
N ASP A 43 10.80 -14.96 8.96
CA ASP A 43 11.36 -15.23 7.64
C ASP A 43 10.74 -14.44 6.47
N GLN A 44 9.74 -13.57 6.69
CA GLN A 44 8.99 -12.92 5.60
C GLN A 44 9.35 -11.43 5.39
N GLY A 45 9.44 -10.62 6.45
CA GLY A 45 9.78 -9.19 6.36
C GLY A 45 8.82 -8.33 5.49
N PRO A 46 9.10 -7.02 5.34
CA PRO A 46 8.30 -6.14 4.50
C PRO A 46 8.60 -6.33 3.01
N PHE A 47 7.61 -6.02 2.16
CA PHE A 47 7.80 -5.99 0.72
C PHE A 47 8.29 -4.61 0.26
N PHE A 48 9.18 -4.60 -0.73
CA PHE A 48 9.64 -3.40 -1.41
C PHE A 48 9.19 -3.48 -2.87
N VAL A 49 8.36 -2.52 -3.29
CA VAL A 49 7.75 -2.51 -4.62
C VAL A 49 7.82 -1.12 -5.21
N GLU A 50 8.20 -1.00 -6.48
CA GLU A 50 8.09 0.27 -7.19
C GLU A 50 6.61 0.63 -7.39
N ALA A 51 6.22 1.88 -7.17
CA ALA A 51 4.83 2.33 -7.29
C ALA A 51 4.22 2.00 -8.65
N SER A 52 5.01 2.13 -9.73
CA SER A 52 4.61 1.77 -11.10
C SER A 52 4.32 0.28 -11.30
N ARG A 53 4.74 -0.58 -10.37
CA ARG A 53 4.55 -2.02 -10.37
C ARG A 53 3.58 -2.49 -9.29
N LEU A 54 2.98 -1.57 -8.52
CA LEU A 54 2.10 -1.93 -7.40
C LEU A 54 0.85 -2.67 -7.88
N VAL A 55 0.23 -2.22 -8.97
CA VAL A 55 -0.95 -2.89 -9.56
C VAL A 55 -0.61 -4.33 -9.93
N ASP A 56 0.48 -4.53 -10.66
CA ASP A 56 0.95 -5.87 -11.03
C ASP A 56 1.28 -6.71 -9.79
N PHE A 57 1.89 -6.11 -8.77
CA PHE A 57 2.20 -6.78 -7.51
C PHE A 57 0.94 -7.25 -6.78
N VAL A 58 -0.09 -6.42 -6.68
CA VAL A 58 -1.36 -6.80 -6.04
C VAL A 58 -2.09 -7.87 -6.85
N LYS A 59 -2.14 -7.73 -8.19
CA LYS A 59 -2.90 -8.63 -9.08
C LYS A 59 -2.20 -9.94 -9.42
N ALA A 60 -0.86 -9.98 -9.44
CA ALA A 60 -0.12 -11.15 -9.92
C ALA A 60 0.19 -12.20 -8.85
N PHE A 61 0.12 -11.87 -7.55
CA PHE A 61 0.47 -12.85 -6.53
C PHE A 61 -0.67 -13.85 -6.30
N PRO A 62 -0.41 -15.17 -6.43
CA PRO A 62 -1.42 -16.20 -6.20
C PRO A 62 -1.89 -16.15 -4.75
N THR A 63 -3.21 -16.04 -4.55
CA THR A 63 -4.07 -16.18 -3.36
C THR A 63 -3.50 -15.75 -2.00
N ARG A 64 -2.33 -16.25 -1.60
CA ARG A 64 -1.72 -16.04 -0.28
C ARG A 64 -1.35 -14.58 0.01
N VAL A 65 -0.74 -13.85 -0.93
CA VAL A 65 -0.42 -12.42 -0.72
C VAL A 65 -1.67 -11.55 -0.88
N ARG A 66 -2.55 -11.91 -1.82
CA ARG A 66 -3.86 -11.29 -1.99
C ARG A 66 -4.69 -11.34 -0.70
N ASP A 67 -4.70 -12.49 -0.03
CA ASP A 67 -5.35 -12.65 1.26
C ASP A 67 -4.74 -11.74 2.35
N TYR A 68 -3.45 -11.41 2.27
CA TYR A 68 -2.82 -10.48 3.23
C TYR A 68 -3.17 -9.01 2.97
N PHE A 69 -3.63 -8.66 1.77
CA PHE A 69 -4.19 -7.34 1.48
C PHE A 69 -5.68 -7.25 1.80
N MET A 70 -6.39 -8.38 1.82
CA MET A 70 -7.85 -8.44 1.99
C MET A 70 -8.31 -8.91 3.37
N TYR A 71 -7.48 -9.59 4.17
CA TYR A 71 -7.91 -10.15 5.47
C TYR A 71 -6.92 -9.84 6.60
N ALA A 72 -6.03 -8.89 6.39
CA ALA A 72 -5.08 -8.47 7.40
C ALA A 72 -4.84 -6.96 7.32
N SER A 73 -4.34 -6.41 8.42
CA SER A 73 -3.87 -5.02 8.43
C SER A 73 -2.69 -4.85 7.49
N VAL A 74 -2.74 -3.80 6.65
CA VAL A 74 -1.68 -3.43 5.70
C VAL A 74 -1.30 -1.97 5.87
N ILE A 75 -0.01 -1.69 5.78
CA ILE A 75 0.56 -0.35 5.78
C ILE A 75 1.41 -0.20 4.52
N VAL A 76 1.09 0.80 3.69
CA VAL A 76 1.92 1.22 2.56
C VAL A 76 2.55 2.56 2.90
N VAL A 77 3.88 2.64 2.82
CA VAL A 77 4.64 3.88 3.02
C VAL A 77 5.30 4.26 1.71
N SER A 78 5.08 5.49 1.26
CA SER A 78 5.81 6.10 0.15
C SER A 78 6.78 7.17 0.69
N PRO A 79 8.08 6.86 0.80
CA PRO A 79 9.09 7.82 1.26
C PRO A 79 9.24 9.04 0.34
N VAL A 80 8.91 8.89 -0.94
CA VAL A 80 9.00 9.94 -1.96
C VAL A 80 7.87 10.96 -1.81
N THR A 81 6.64 10.50 -1.64
CA THR A 81 5.47 11.40 -1.57
C THR A 81 5.16 11.83 -0.13
N GLY A 82 5.65 11.08 0.85
CA GLY A 82 5.35 11.23 2.27
C GLY A 82 3.99 10.62 2.67
N PHE A 83 3.29 9.95 1.75
CA PHE A 83 2.02 9.29 2.08
C PHE A 83 2.23 7.98 2.83
N VAL A 84 1.32 7.73 3.77
CA VAL A 84 1.14 6.45 4.44
C VAL A 84 -0.33 6.07 4.32
N ILE A 85 -0.59 4.89 3.76
CA ILE A 85 -1.91 4.29 3.66
C ILE A 85 -1.98 3.15 4.65
N VAL A 86 -3.03 3.11 5.47
CA VAL A 86 -3.26 2.05 6.44
C VAL A 86 -4.63 1.45 6.18
N VAL A 87 -4.66 0.15 5.93
CA VAL A 87 -5.87 -0.68 5.94
C VAL A 87 -5.85 -1.48 7.23
N GLN A 88 -6.95 -1.48 7.96
CA GLN A 88 -7.13 -2.30 9.14
C GLN A 88 -8.05 -3.48 8.83
N ASP A 89 -7.82 -4.60 9.52
CA ASP A 89 -8.63 -5.80 9.42
C ASP A 89 -10.05 -5.64 9.99
N ASP A 90 -10.31 -4.60 10.79
CA ASP A 90 -11.64 -4.23 11.29
C ASP A 90 -12.47 -3.39 10.30
N GLY A 91 -12.02 -3.28 9.05
CA GLY A 91 -12.80 -2.73 7.95
C GLY A 91 -12.68 -1.22 7.78
N TYR A 92 -11.50 -0.65 8.05
CA TYR A 92 -11.23 0.78 7.86
C TYR A 92 -9.95 1.03 7.07
N ILE A 93 -9.95 2.11 6.30
CA ILE A 93 -8.77 2.62 5.58
C ILE A 93 -8.52 4.09 5.92
N VAL A 94 -7.26 4.49 5.97
CA VAL A 94 -6.87 5.89 6.03
C VAL A 94 -5.67 6.14 5.15
N LYS A 95 -5.61 7.34 4.57
CA LYS A 95 -4.41 7.88 3.93
C LYS A 95 -3.98 9.15 4.65
N VAL A 96 -2.79 9.11 5.22
CA VAL A 96 -2.18 10.25 5.91
C VAL A 96 -0.97 10.75 5.15
N ARG A 97 -0.71 12.05 5.23
CA ARG A 97 0.46 12.68 4.63
C ARG A 97 1.42 13.16 5.71
N GLY A 98 2.60 12.54 5.75
CA GLY A 98 3.75 13.00 6.52
C GLY A 98 4.71 13.83 5.67
N ASN A 99 5.96 13.92 6.14
CA ASN A 99 7.04 14.53 5.37
C ASN A 99 7.62 13.50 4.38
N ALA A 100 7.77 13.90 3.12
CA ALA A 100 8.62 13.17 2.19
C ALA A 100 10.07 13.17 2.70
N ILE A 101 10.71 12.00 2.64
CA ILE A 101 12.09 11.79 3.11
C ILE A 101 13.03 11.33 2.00
N MET A 102 12.50 11.04 0.81
CA MET A 102 13.26 10.74 -0.39
C MET A 102 12.95 11.77 -1.48
N VAL A 103 13.95 12.06 -2.30
CA VAL A 103 13.80 12.94 -3.48
C VAL A 103 14.08 12.10 -4.71
N MET A 104 13.16 12.06 -5.66
CA MET A 104 13.39 11.44 -6.97
C MET A 104 14.44 12.27 -7.73
N GLN A 105 15.50 11.61 -8.21
CA GLN A 105 16.53 12.25 -9.04
C GLN A 105 16.01 12.45 -10.47
N ASP A 106 15.06 13.36 -10.69
CA ASP A 106 14.55 13.61 -12.05
C ASP A 106 15.06 14.88 -12.73
N LYS A 107 15.97 15.67 -12.11
CA LYS A 107 16.54 16.89 -12.74
C LYS A 107 17.97 17.23 -12.34
N LEU A 108 18.89 16.27 -12.33
CA LEU A 108 20.34 16.56 -12.19
C LEU A 108 21.18 16.27 -13.44
N GLY A 109 20.52 16.05 -14.60
CA GLY A 109 21.18 15.65 -15.85
C GLY A 109 21.08 16.63 -17.02
N GLU A 110 20.42 17.78 -16.88
CA GLU A 110 20.44 18.83 -17.91
C GLU A 110 21.43 19.94 -17.49
N LYS A 111 22.70 19.74 -17.84
CA LYS A 111 23.69 20.83 -17.93
C LYS A 111 24.54 20.66 -19.18
#